data_AF-A0A9D3Z114-F1
#
_entry.id   AF-A0A9D3Z114-F1
#
_cell.length_a   1.000
_cell.length_b   1.000
_cell.length_c   1.000
_cell.angle_alpha   90.00
_cell.angle_beta   90.00
_cell.angle_gamma   90.00
#
_symmetry.space_group_name_H-M   'P 1'
#
loop_
_entity.id
_entity.type
_entity.pdbx_description
1 polymer ?
#
loop_
_entity_poly.entity_id
_entity_poly.type
_entity_poly.pdbx_seq_one_letter_code
_entity_poly.pdbx_strand_id
1 'polypeptide(L)'
;MPAYDIQNADLRGMSSSQLIVLYRQRGYSIREILGVMAIRHGKITSERSIFRVLRRYRLTRGQSQHSLEEIIQEILLELSASGENAGYRQMRQRLLINHGLAATFEMVRIILGLIDSQGAALRQAERLRRRIYINNGPNFAIHFEFWDKLKPYGLSIHGAMNGFSRRVLWQKCCDSNKTPMYISSFYLNYISEINGIPVRVYGHAV
;
A
#
# COMPACT_ATOMS: atom_id res chain seq x y z
N MET A 1 9.16 -6.09 19.79
CA MET A 1 8.31 -6.84 20.74
C MET A 1 7.73 -8.05 20.03
N PRO A 2 7.66 -9.22 20.68
CA PRO A 2 7.68 -10.51 20.02
C PRO A 2 6.40 -10.79 19.25
N ALA A 3 6.54 -11.32 18.03
CA ALA A 3 5.48 -11.95 17.29
C ALA A 3 4.90 -13.07 18.16
N TYR A 4 3.71 -12.82 18.73
CA TYR A 4 2.99 -13.82 19.47
C TYR A 4 2.60 -14.91 18.47
N ASP A 5 3.18 -16.09 18.68
CA ASP A 5 2.90 -17.32 17.95
C ASP A 5 1.45 -17.77 18.27
N ILE A 6 0.44 -17.18 17.61
CA ILE A 6 -0.99 -17.44 17.86
C ILE A 6 -1.52 -18.57 16.95
N GLN A 7 -0.67 -19.41 16.37
CA GLN A 7 -1.15 -20.57 15.60
C GLN A 7 -1.74 -21.69 16.48
N ASN A 8 -1.52 -21.65 17.80
CA ASN A 8 -1.91 -22.66 18.78
C ASN A 8 -2.97 -22.18 19.80
N ALA A 9 -3.92 -21.33 19.42
CA ALA A 9 -5.11 -21.16 20.25
C ALA A 9 -5.99 -22.41 20.13
N ASP A 10 -6.35 -23.05 21.25
CA ASP A 10 -7.32 -24.15 21.23
C ASP A 10 -8.70 -23.60 20.84
N LEU A 11 -9.07 -23.79 19.57
CA LEU A 11 -10.35 -23.34 19.00
C LEU A 11 -11.46 -24.39 19.21
N ARG A 12 -11.17 -25.50 19.89
CA ARG A 12 -12.15 -26.55 20.21
C ARG A 12 -13.21 -25.96 21.15
N GLY A 13 -14.48 -26.11 20.78
CA GLY A 13 -15.62 -25.60 21.57
C GLY A 13 -16.15 -24.21 21.14
N MET A 14 -15.46 -23.47 20.26
CA MET A 14 -16.02 -22.22 19.74
C MET A 14 -17.23 -22.47 18.83
N SER A 15 -18.29 -21.68 19.03
CA SER A 15 -19.48 -21.69 18.17
C SER A 15 -19.13 -21.23 16.74
N SER A 16 -19.95 -21.61 15.75
CA SER A 16 -19.73 -21.22 14.36
C SER A 16 -19.68 -19.69 14.19
N SER A 17 -20.50 -18.96 14.95
CA SER A 17 -20.52 -17.49 14.95
C SER A 17 -19.21 -16.90 15.48
N GLN A 18 -18.67 -17.44 16.57
CA GLN A 18 -17.41 -17.00 17.17
C GLN A 18 -16.23 -17.23 16.21
N LEU A 19 -16.19 -18.38 15.55
CA LEU A 19 -15.16 -18.68 14.55
C LEU A 19 -15.23 -17.72 13.35
N ILE A 20 -16.44 -17.44 12.84
CA ILE A 20 -16.65 -16.50 11.74
C ILE A 20 -16.16 -15.09 12.12
N VAL A 21 -16.51 -14.61 13.32
CA VAL A 21 -16.05 -13.32 13.86
C VAL A 21 -14.54 -13.29 13.95
N LEU A 22 -13.93 -14.32 14.53
CA LEU A 22 -12.50 -14.44 14.72
C LEU A 22 -11.72 -14.42 13.39
N TYR A 23 -12.13 -15.21 12.41
CA TYR A 23 -11.46 -15.23 11.10
C TYR A 23 -11.68 -13.94 10.34
N ARG A 24 -12.86 -13.33 10.46
CA ARG A 24 -13.10 -12.01 9.90
C ARG A 24 -12.21 -10.95 10.55
N GLN A 25 -11.98 -11.08 11.86
CA GLN A 25 -11.09 -10.19 12.60
C GLN A 25 -9.64 -10.32 12.15
N ARG A 26 -9.22 -11.52 11.78
CA ARG A 26 -7.90 -11.79 11.21
C ARG A 26 -7.77 -11.45 9.72
N GLY A 27 -8.75 -10.74 9.14
CA GLY A 27 -8.67 -10.24 7.76
C GLY A 27 -9.10 -11.22 6.67
N TYR A 28 -9.57 -12.42 7.01
CA TYR A 28 -9.95 -13.43 6.02
C TYR A 28 -11.14 -12.94 5.18
N SER A 29 -11.08 -13.17 3.87
CA SER A 29 -12.18 -12.99 2.94
C SER A 29 -13.29 -14.01 3.21
N ILE A 30 -14.50 -13.75 2.72
CA ILE A 30 -15.65 -14.64 2.95
C ILE A 30 -15.39 -16.03 2.37
N ARG A 31 -14.73 -16.12 1.21
CA ARG A 31 -14.36 -17.40 0.58
C ARG A 31 -13.33 -18.17 1.42
N GLU A 32 -12.35 -17.48 1.99
CA GLU A 32 -11.37 -18.11 2.88
C GLU A 32 -12.01 -18.55 4.20
N ILE A 33 -12.93 -17.75 4.77
CA ILE A 33 -13.68 -18.15 5.97
C ILE A 33 -14.50 -19.42 5.69
N LEU A 34 -15.17 -19.52 4.54
CA LEU A 34 -15.88 -20.74 4.14
C LEU A 34 -14.93 -21.95 4.07
N GLY A 35 -13.80 -21.79 3.40
CA GLY A 35 -12.80 -22.85 3.26
C GLY A 35 -12.26 -23.31 4.61
N VAL A 36 -11.85 -22.37 5.48
CA VAL A 36 -11.31 -22.71 6.80
C VAL A 36 -12.36 -23.33 7.72
N MET A 37 -13.62 -22.87 7.65
CA MET A 37 -14.73 -23.47 8.41
C MET A 37 -14.97 -24.92 8.00
N ALA A 38 -14.92 -25.23 6.70
CA ALA A 38 -15.09 -26.59 6.20
C ALA A 38 -13.87 -27.48 6.52
N ILE A 39 -12.66 -27.01 6.20
CA ILE A 39 -11.43 -27.83 6.28
C ILE A 39 -10.95 -28.02 7.72
N ARG A 40 -10.92 -26.94 8.52
CA ARG A 40 -10.30 -26.96 9.86
C ARG A 40 -11.30 -27.29 10.97
N HIS A 41 -12.58 -26.98 10.78
CA HIS A 41 -13.61 -27.13 11.82
C HIS A 41 -14.72 -28.11 11.46
N GLY A 42 -14.74 -28.66 10.24
CA GLY A 42 -15.80 -29.57 9.79
C GLY A 42 -17.19 -28.93 9.74
N LYS A 43 -17.28 -27.59 9.69
CA LYS A 43 -18.52 -26.82 9.76
C LYS A 43 -18.88 -26.27 8.39
N ILE A 44 -19.84 -26.91 7.72
CA ILE A 44 -20.37 -26.44 6.44
C ILE A 44 -21.28 -25.24 6.70
N THR A 45 -20.85 -24.06 6.28
CA THR A 45 -21.62 -22.81 6.35
C THR A 45 -21.86 -22.25 4.97
N SER A 46 -22.99 -21.57 4.77
CA SER A 46 -23.25 -20.82 3.54
C SER A 46 -22.77 -19.38 3.66
N GLU A 47 -22.47 -18.73 2.53
CA GLU A 47 -22.15 -17.29 2.50
C GLU A 47 -23.23 -16.47 3.21
N ARG A 48 -24.50 -16.81 3.02
CA ARG A 48 -25.64 -16.12 3.65
C ARG A 48 -25.58 -16.18 5.18
N SER A 49 -25.16 -17.32 5.74
CA SER A 49 -24.97 -17.48 7.18
C SER A 49 -23.78 -16.67 7.69
N ILE A 50 -22.66 -16.63 6.95
CA ILE A 50 -21.52 -15.77 7.27
C ILE A 50 -21.96 -14.30 7.26
N PHE A 51 -22.59 -13.83 6.19
CA PHE A 51 -23.08 -12.45 6.08
C PHE A 51 -24.04 -12.08 7.21
N ARG A 52 -24.94 -12.99 7.61
CA ARG A 52 -25.84 -12.79 8.75
C ARG A 52 -25.08 -12.60 10.06
N VAL A 53 -24.06 -13.42 10.32
CA VAL A 53 -23.19 -13.27 11.49
C VAL A 53 -22.42 -11.95 11.41
N LEU A 54 -21.76 -11.67 10.28
CA LEU A 54 -21.01 -10.41 10.11
C LEU A 54 -21.89 -9.18 10.30
N ARG A 55 -23.13 -9.19 9.79
CA ARG A 55 -24.08 -8.09 10.01
C ARG A 55 -24.49 -7.98 11.48
N ARG A 56 -24.75 -9.10 12.15
CA ARG A 56 -25.09 -9.12 13.59
C ARG A 56 -23.95 -8.53 14.44
N TYR A 57 -22.70 -8.82 14.10
CA TYR A 57 -21.50 -8.32 14.80
C TYR A 57 -20.92 -7.03 14.19
N ARG A 58 -21.64 -6.38 13.26
CA ARG A 58 -21.20 -5.13 12.58
C ARG A 58 -19.83 -5.23 11.85
N LEU A 59 -19.39 -6.43 11.48
CA LEU A 59 -18.12 -6.73 10.80
C LEU A 59 -18.22 -6.69 9.25
N THR A 60 -19.13 -5.89 8.72
CA THR A 60 -19.27 -5.64 7.27
C THR A 60 -18.11 -4.78 6.75
N ARG A 61 -17.79 -4.91 5.45
CA ARG A 61 -16.71 -4.15 4.77
C ARG A 61 -16.75 -2.67 5.19
N GLY A 62 -15.64 -2.18 5.76
CA GLY A 62 -15.43 -0.77 6.05
C GLY A 62 -15.47 -0.34 7.52
N GLN A 63 -15.75 -1.24 8.47
CA GLN A 63 -15.53 -0.91 9.89
C GLN A 63 -14.10 -1.27 10.28
N SER A 64 -13.32 -0.26 10.65
CA SER A 64 -12.03 -0.44 11.32
C SER A 64 -12.24 -1.34 12.54
N GLN A 65 -11.46 -2.41 12.65
CA GLN A 65 -11.40 -3.21 13.87
C GLN A 65 -10.45 -2.61 14.90
N HIS A 66 -9.70 -1.60 14.47
CA HIS A 66 -8.76 -0.84 15.27
C HIS A 66 -9.49 0.31 15.94
N SER A 67 -9.06 0.63 17.16
CA SER A 67 -9.63 1.73 17.89
C SER A 67 -9.29 3.06 17.19
N LEU A 68 -10.08 4.09 17.49
CA LEU A 68 -9.82 5.41 16.92
C LEU A 68 -8.47 5.95 17.43
N GLU A 69 -8.15 5.64 18.67
CA GLU A 69 -6.91 5.99 19.35
C GLU A 69 -5.69 5.39 18.63
N GLU A 70 -5.74 4.11 18.27
CA GLU A 70 -4.67 3.43 17.51
C GLU A 70 -4.43 4.11 16.16
N ILE A 71 -5.51 4.43 15.43
CA ILE A 71 -5.40 5.10 14.14
C ILE A 71 -4.82 6.50 14.28
N ILE A 72 -5.27 7.28 15.27
CA ILE A 72 -4.76 8.63 15.53
C ILE A 72 -3.26 8.56 15.86
N GLN A 73 -2.86 7.63 16.72
CA GLN A 73 -1.46 7.47 17.12
C GLN A 73 -0.56 7.18 15.92
N GLU A 74 -0.95 6.24 15.04
CA GLU A 74 -0.16 5.93 13.85
C GLU A 74 -0.16 7.06 12.81
N ILE A 75 -1.24 7.82 12.69
CA ILE A 75 -1.25 9.02 11.84
C ILE A 75 -0.25 10.06 12.39
N LEU A 76 -0.21 10.30 13.70
CA LEU A 76 0.76 11.22 14.31
C LEU A 76 2.21 10.76 14.10
N LEU A 77 2.46 9.45 14.22
CA LEU A 77 3.77 8.87 13.93
C LEU A 77 4.17 9.10 12.46
N GLU A 78 3.27 8.82 11.52
CA GLU A 78 3.52 9.10 10.10
C GLU A 78 3.77 10.59 9.83
N LEU A 79 2.97 11.49 10.41
CA LEU A 79 3.13 12.94 10.24
C LEU A 79 4.47 13.45 10.77
N SER A 80 4.95 12.93 11.91
CA SER A 80 6.25 13.30 12.48
C SER A 80 7.45 12.74 11.70
N ALA A 81 7.22 11.74 10.85
CA ALA A 81 8.25 11.09 10.04
C ALA A 81 8.16 11.51 8.56
N SER A 82 7.93 10.54 7.65
CA SER A 82 7.93 10.79 6.20
C SER A 82 6.56 11.17 5.62
N GLY A 83 5.55 11.30 6.49
CA GLY A 83 4.14 11.46 6.16
C GLY A 83 3.62 12.89 6.26
N GLU A 84 4.47 13.86 6.60
CA GLU A 84 4.10 15.28 6.75
C GLU A 84 3.30 15.85 5.55
N ASN A 85 3.67 15.46 4.33
CA ASN A 85 3.00 15.89 3.10
C ASN A 85 1.94 14.89 2.60
N ALA A 86 1.65 13.82 3.34
CA ALA A 86 0.73 12.78 2.90
C ALA A 86 -0.72 13.26 3.03
N GLY A 87 -1.42 13.37 1.90
CA GLY A 87 -2.87 13.53 1.92
C GLY A 87 -3.60 12.28 2.41
N TYR A 88 -4.89 12.39 2.74
CA TYR A 88 -5.69 11.31 3.33
C TYR A 88 -5.64 9.99 2.54
N ARG A 89 -5.51 10.04 1.20
CA ARG A 89 -5.37 8.85 0.35
C ARG A 89 -4.05 8.12 0.60
N GLN A 90 -2.94 8.87 0.60
CA GLN A 90 -1.61 8.32 0.87
C GLN A 90 -1.52 7.87 2.33
N MET A 91 -2.04 8.65 3.27
CA MET A 91 -2.05 8.30 4.69
C MET A 91 -2.81 6.99 4.93
N ARG A 92 -4.01 6.83 4.35
CA ARG A 92 -4.75 5.56 4.41
C ARG A 92 -3.95 4.39 3.83
N GLN A 93 -3.26 4.60 2.71
CA GLN A 93 -2.43 3.56 2.12
C GLN A 93 -1.28 3.16 3.05
N ARG A 94 -0.63 4.13 3.70
CA ARG A 94 0.44 3.86 4.67
C ARG A 94 -0.07 3.15 5.92
N LEU A 95 -1.21 3.58 6.47
CA LEU A 95 -1.89 2.88 7.55
C LEU A 95 -2.10 1.41 7.20
N LEU A 96 -2.56 1.13 5.98
CA LEU A 96 -2.78 -0.25 5.54
C LEU A 96 -1.47 -1.03 5.31
N ILE A 97 -0.50 -0.45 4.60
CA ILE A 97 0.71 -1.16 4.13
C ILE A 97 1.77 -1.26 5.24
N ASN A 98 2.02 -0.16 5.95
CA ASN A 98 3.08 -0.06 6.94
C ASN A 98 2.61 -0.56 8.31
N HIS A 99 1.35 -0.30 8.65
CA HIS A 99 0.82 -0.50 10.00
C HIS A 99 -0.27 -1.57 10.08
N GLY A 100 -0.71 -2.13 8.95
CA GLY A 100 -1.79 -3.12 8.91
C GLY A 100 -3.17 -2.59 9.32
N LEU A 101 -3.32 -1.27 9.45
CA LEU A 101 -4.53 -0.61 9.95
C LEU A 101 -5.51 -0.30 8.82
N ALA A 102 -6.68 -0.91 8.88
CA ALA A 102 -7.75 -0.66 7.92
C ALA A 102 -8.63 0.54 8.36
N ALA A 103 -8.37 1.72 7.79
CA ALA A 103 -9.19 2.91 8.00
C ALA A 103 -10.02 3.30 6.75
N THR A 104 -11.16 3.95 6.97
CA THR A 104 -11.95 4.53 5.88
C THR A 104 -11.33 5.83 5.40
N PHE A 105 -11.55 6.21 4.14
CA PHE A 105 -11.08 7.50 3.63
C PHE A 105 -11.62 8.68 4.44
N GLU A 106 -12.90 8.62 4.83
CA GLU A 106 -13.55 9.69 5.56
C GLU A 106 -13.01 9.85 6.97
N MET A 107 -12.76 8.74 7.66
CA MET A 107 -12.12 8.74 8.98
C MET A 107 -10.73 9.39 8.92
N VAL A 108 -9.87 8.96 7.98
CA VAL A 108 -8.53 9.54 7.83
C VAL A 108 -8.60 11.02 7.42
N ARG A 109 -9.57 11.39 6.57
CA ARG A 109 -9.78 12.79 6.14
C ARG A 109 -10.17 13.68 7.32
N ILE A 110 -11.12 13.24 8.15
CA ILE A 110 -11.58 13.97 9.33
C ILE A 110 -10.44 14.08 10.35
N ILE A 111 -9.76 12.98 10.66
CA ILE A 111 -8.64 12.96 11.62
C ILE A 111 -7.54 13.93 11.16
N LEU A 112 -7.08 13.83 9.91
CA LEU A 112 -6.07 14.75 9.37
C LEU A 112 -6.55 16.20 9.38
N GLY A 113 -7.83 16.46 9.13
CA GLY A 113 -8.38 17.82 9.21
C GLY A 113 -8.37 18.39 10.63
N LEU A 114 -8.50 17.54 11.65
CA LEU A 114 -8.46 17.93 13.06
C LEU A 114 -7.03 18.09 13.58
N ILE A 115 -6.14 17.15 13.25
CA ILE A 115 -4.78 17.10 13.83
C ILE A 115 -3.73 17.82 12.99
N ASP A 116 -3.95 17.95 11.68
CA ASP A 116 -3.05 18.60 10.70
C ASP A 116 -3.84 19.60 9.84
N SER A 117 -4.60 20.49 10.49
CA SER A 117 -5.39 21.52 9.80
C SER A 117 -4.50 22.45 8.96
N GLN A 118 -3.30 22.79 9.47
CA GLN A 118 -2.33 23.60 8.77
C GLN A 118 -1.75 22.88 7.55
N GLY A 119 -1.32 21.62 7.66
CA GLY A 119 -0.82 20.85 6.54
C GLY A 119 -1.91 20.57 5.50
N ALA A 120 -3.17 20.41 5.92
CA ALA A 120 -4.31 20.34 5.02
C ALA A 120 -4.50 21.64 4.22
N ALA A 121 -4.44 22.80 4.88
CA ALA A 121 -4.53 24.11 4.22
C ALA A 121 -3.37 24.35 3.25
N LEU A 122 -2.14 24.01 3.66
CA LEU A 122 -0.95 24.10 2.79
C LEU A 122 -1.10 23.24 1.53
N ARG A 123 -1.62 22.01 1.67
CA ARG A 123 -1.89 21.12 0.52
C ARG A 123 -2.97 21.68 -0.41
N GLN A 124 -4.04 22.25 0.15
CA GLN A 124 -5.10 22.90 -0.66
C GLN A 124 -4.57 24.11 -1.43
N ALA A 125 -3.61 24.84 -0.86
CA ALA A 125 -2.91 25.93 -1.52
C ALA A 125 -1.77 25.48 -2.46
N GLU A 126 -1.63 24.16 -2.69
CA GLU A 126 -0.54 23.55 -3.48
C GLU A 126 0.87 23.87 -2.97
N ARG A 127 1.00 24.24 -1.69
CA ARG A 127 2.28 24.56 -1.02
C ARG A 127 2.82 23.34 -0.28
N LEU A 128 3.21 22.32 -1.04
CA LEU A 128 3.87 21.15 -0.46
C LEU A 128 5.27 21.52 0.06
N ARG A 129 5.62 21.05 1.26
CA ARG A 129 6.98 21.17 1.78
C ARG A 129 7.89 20.27 0.94
N ARG A 130 9.00 20.82 0.44
CA ARG A 130 9.95 20.06 -0.37
C ARG A 130 10.58 18.96 0.47
N ARG A 131 10.45 17.70 0.04
CA ARG A 131 11.12 16.57 0.69
C ARG A 131 12.63 16.67 0.50
N ILE A 132 13.39 16.34 1.53
CA ILE A 132 14.85 16.16 1.41
C ILE A 132 15.09 14.81 0.73
N TYR A 133 15.62 14.84 -0.48
CA TYR A 133 15.98 13.65 -1.23
C TYR A 133 17.47 13.33 -0.99
N ILE A 134 17.73 12.34 -0.13
CA ILE A 134 19.10 11.87 0.18
C ILE A 134 19.36 10.60 -0.62
N ASN A 135 20.48 10.59 -1.34
CA ASN A 135 20.93 9.45 -2.12
C ASN A 135 22.40 9.18 -1.78
N ASN A 136 22.73 7.93 -1.43
CA ASN A 136 24.02 7.59 -0.83
C ASN A 136 25.16 7.46 -1.83
N GLY A 137 24.91 7.66 -3.13
CA GLY A 137 25.96 7.68 -4.15
C GLY A 137 25.46 7.27 -5.54
N PRO A 138 26.34 7.32 -6.55
CA PRO A 138 26.01 6.85 -7.89
C PRO A 138 25.49 5.40 -7.85
N ASN A 139 24.44 5.12 -8.61
CA ASN A 139 23.83 3.79 -8.73
C ASN A 139 23.17 3.26 -7.44
N PHE A 140 23.17 4.02 -6.34
CA PHE A 140 22.43 3.61 -5.16
C PHE A 140 20.91 3.61 -5.43
N ALA A 141 20.39 4.64 -6.08
CA ALA A 141 19.01 4.63 -6.57
C ALA A 141 18.91 5.07 -8.02
N ILE A 142 18.08 4.39 -8.79
CA ILE A 142 17.67 4.81 -10.13
C ILE A 142 16.17 5.10 -10.15
N HIS A 143 15.76 6.03 -11.00
CA HIS A 143 14.35 6.38 -11.22
C HIS A 143 14.02 6.15 -12.68
N PHE A 144 12.92 5.45 -12.98
CA PHE A 144 12.39 5.37 -14.33
C PHE A 144 10.96 5.91 -14.40
N GLU A 145 10.65 6.58 -15.51
CA GLU A 145 9.36 7.19 -15.79
C GLU A 145 8.95 6.95 -17.25
N PHE A 146 7.64 6.97 -17.47
CA PHE A 146 7.03 6.90 -18.79
C PHE A 146 6.49 8.27 -19.18
N TRP A 147 6.71 8.67 -20.42
CA TRP A 147 6.20 9.92 -20.97
C TRP A 147 5.23 9.64 -22.11
N ASP A 148 3.97 9.95 -21.85
CA ASP A 148 2.82 9.59 -22.70
C ASP A 148 2.29 10.75 -23.54
N LYS A 149 2.97 11.91 -23.57
CA LYS A 149 2.47 13.06 -24.35
C LYS A 149 2.36 12.78 -25.85
N LEU A 150 3.15 11.82 -26.36
CA LEU A 150 3.11 11.41 -27.77
C LEU A 150 2.21 10.20 -28.02
N LYS A 151 1.47 9.73 -27.02
CA LYS A 151 0.56 8.58 -27.15
C LYS A 151 -0.51 8.76 -28.23
N PRO A 152 -1.05 9.98 -28.51
CA PRO A 152 -1.93 10.20 -29.65
C PRO A 152 -1.30 9.86 -31.02
N TYR A 153 0.03 9.84 -31.11
CA TYR A 153 0.79 9.46 -32.30
C TYR A 153 1.30 8.01 -32.24
N GLY A 154 0.83 7.20 -31.29
CA GLY A 154 1.27 5.82 -31.09
C GLY A 154 2.67 5.69 -30.48
N LEU A 155 3.19 6.76 -29.85
CA LEU A 155 4.54 6.77 -29.29
C LEU A 155 4.52 7.00 -27.77
N SER A 156 5.42 6.31 -27.09
CA SER A 156 5.69 6.46 -25.66
C SER A 156 7.20 6.57 -25.44
N ILE A 157 7.64 7.41 -24.51
CA ILE A 157 9.06 7.51 -24.18
C ILE A 157 9.29 6.89 -22.81
N HIS A 158 10.23 5.95 -22.75
CA HIS A 158 10.73 5.34 -21.53
C HIS A 158 12.04 6.02 -21.16
N GLY A 159 12.09 6.65 -19.99
CA GLY A 159 13.28 7.33 -19.50
C GLY A 159 13.72 6.79 -18.16
N ALA A 160 15.02 6.82 -17.89
CA ALA A 160 15.54 6.63 -16.53
C ALA A 160 16.72 7.53 -16.22
N MET A 161 16.89 7.82 -14.94
CA MET A 161 17.93 8.70 -14.42
C MET A 161 18.57 8.12 -13.14
N ASN A 162 19.85 8.39 -12.99
CA ASN A 162 20.58 8.15 -11.74
C ASN A 162 20.06 9.10 -10.67
N GLY A 163 19.66 8.58 -9.50
CA GLY A 163 19.14 9.40 -8.42
C GLY A 163 20.18 10.33 -7.80
N PHE A 164 21.46 9.99 -7.81
CA PHE A 164 22.51 10.80 -7.21
C PHE A 164 23.05 11.83 -8.19
N SER A 165 23.59 11.38 -9.33
CA SER A 165 24.23 12.27 -10.31
C SER A 165 23.25 12.94 -11.26
N ARG A 166 21.97 12.54 -11.27
CA ARG A 166 20.96 12.98 -12.25
C ARG A 166 21.30 12.68 -13.71
N ARG A 167 22.32 11.85 -13.96
CA ARG A 167 22.68 11.36 -15.30
C ARG A 167 21.52 10.56 -15.88
N VAL A 168 21.14 10.85 -17.13
CA VAL A 168 20.20 10.04 -17.90
C VAL A 168 20.86 8.68 -18.19
N LEU A 169 20.17 7.60 -17.82
CA LEU A 169 20.63 6.22 -18.00
C LEU A 169 20.17 5.70 -19.36
N TRP A 170 18.90 5.91 -19.69
CA TRP A 170 18.35 5.65 -21.02
C TRP A 170 17.18 6.59 -21.30
N GLN A 171 16.93 6.79 -22.59
CA GLN A 171 15.74 7.45 -23.12
C GLN A 171 15.40 6.75 -24.44
N LYS A 172 14.29 6.01 -24.48
CA LYS A 172 13.93 5.14 -25.60
C LYS A 172 12.48 5.38 -26.00
N CYS A 173 12.24 5.45 -27.31
CA CYS A 173 10.90 5.54 -27.88
C CYS A 173 10.35 4.14 -28.12
N CYS A 174 9.12 3.89 -27.70
CA CYS A 174 8.41 2.62 -27.85
C CYS A 174 6.98 2.87 -28.33
N ASP A 175 6.37 1.84 -28.94
CA ASP A 175 4.96 1.86 -29.36
C ASP A 175 3.97 1.77 -28.17
N SER A 176 4.43 1.35 -27.00
CA SER A 176 3.60 1.15 -25.82
C SER A 176 4.37 1.36 -24.51
N ASN A 177 3.72 2.02 -23.55
CA ASN A 177 4.18 2.08 -22.16
C ASN A 177 3.60 0.98 -21.27
N LYS A 178 2.70 0.14 -21.81
CA LYS A 178 2.07 -0.97 -21.09
C LYS A 178 2.85 -2.28 -21.23
N THR A 179 3.84 -2.33 -22.11
CA THR A 179 4.62 -3.53 -22.41
C THR A 179 5.82 -3.63 -21.45
N PRO A 180 5.80 -4.52 -20.45
CA PRO A 180 6.85 -4.59 -19.44
C PRO A 180 8.21 -5.00 -20.01
N MET A 181 8.22 -5.74 -21.14
CA MET A 181 9.45 -6.21 -21.78
C MET A 181 10.38 -5.06 -22.17
N TYR A 182 9.85 -3.90 -22.57
CA TYR A 182 10.70 -2.75 -22.90
C TYR A 182 11.49 -2.27 -21.68
N ILE A 183 10.80 -1.95 -20.59
CA ILE A 183 11.46 -1.44 -19.39
C ILE A 183 12.41 -2.47 -18.78
N SER A 184 12.03 -3.76 -18.79
CA SER A 184 12.91 -4.85 -18.35
C SER A 184 14.17 -4.93 -19.21
N SER A 185 14.05 -4.84 -20.54
CA SER A 185 15.22 -4.88 -21.44
C SER A 185 16.17 -3.70 -21.22
N PHE A 186 15.64 -2.48 -21.04
CA PHE A 186 16.47 -1.30 -20.80
C PHE A 186 17.20 -1.37 -19.46
N TYR A 187 16.51 -1.85 -18.43
CA TYR A 187 17.12 -2.11 -17.13
C TYR A 187 18.22 -3.17 -17.20
N LEU A 188 17.97 -4.30 -17.87
CA LEU A 188 18.95 -5.37 -18.04
C LEU A 188 20.19 -4.92 -18.82
N ASN A 189 19.99 -4.15 -19.90
CA ASN A 189 21.09 -3.56 -20.65
C ASN A 189 21.92 -2.62 -19.77
N TYR A 190 21.26 -1.79 -18.94
CA TYR A 190 21.95 -0.87 -18.05
C TYR A 190 22.80 -1.59 -17.00
N ILE A 191 22.25 -2.60 -16.30
CA ILE A 191 23.01 -3.33 -15.27
C ILE A 191 24.18 -4.11 -15.88
N SER A 192 24.03 -4.56 -17.12
CA SER A 192 25.13 -5.17 -17.89
C SER A 192 26.22 -4.15 -18.24
N GLU A 193 25.85 -2.93 -18.64
CA GLU A 193 26.80 -1.84 -18.97
C GLU A 193 27.63 -1.44 -17.75
N ILE A 194 27.00 -1.31 -16.59
CA ILE A 194 27.70 -0.90 -15.36
C ILE A 194 28.33 -2.07 -14.60
N ASN A 195 28.18 -3.30 -15.09
CA ASN A 195 28.57 -4.54 -14.41
C ASN A 195 28.17 -4.55 -12.92
N GLY A 196 26.92 -4.17 -12.64
CA GLY A 196 26.46 -3.90 -11.27
C GLY A 196 24.97 -3.68 -11.17
N ILE A 197 24.43 -3.76 -9.95
CA ILE A 197 22.99 -3.71 -9.68
C ILE A 197 22.68 -2.51 -8.78
N PRO A 198 21.74 -1.63 -9.15
CA PRO A 198 21.31 -0.55 -8.28
C PRO A 198 20.68 -1.07 -6.99
N VAL A 199 20.96 -0.40 -5.86
CA VAL A 199 20.41 -0.80 -4.56
C VAL A 199 18.90 -0.57 -4.49
N ARG A 200 18.41 0.51 -5.12
CA ARG A 200 17.01 0.89 -5.16
C ARG A 200 16.58 1.24 -6.58
N VAL A 201 15.38 0.82 -6.93
CA VAL A 201 14.73 1.17 -8.18
C VAL A 201 13.39 1.82 -7.85
N TYR A 202 13.22 3.05 -8.31
CA TYR A 202 11.97 3.79 -8.22
C TYR A 202 11.32 3.82 -9.59
N GLY A 203 10.05 3.46 -9.65
CA GLY A 203 9.25 3.49 -10.87
C GLY A 203 7.85 3.96 -10.55
N HIS A 204 7.21 4.61 -11.52
CA HIS A 204 5.79 4.84 -11.44
C HIS A 204 5.05 3.58 -11.90
N ALA A 205 4.47 2.83 -10.97
CA ALA A 205 3.53 1.77 -11.31
C ALA A 205 2.24 2.43 -11.83
N VAL A 206 1.93 2.18 -13.11
CA VAL A 206 0.64 2.54 -13.73
C VAL A 206 -0.40 1.48 -13.39
#